data_AF-A0A349C022-F1
#
_entry.id   AF-A0A349C022-F1
#
_cell.length_a   1.000
_cell.length_b   1.000
_cell.length_c   1.000
_cell.angle_alpha   90.00
_cell.angle_beta   90.00
_cell.angle_gamma   90.00
#
_symmetry.space_group_name_H-M   'P 1'
#
loop_
_entity.id
_entity.type
_entity.pdbx_description
1 polymer ?
#
loop_
_entity_poly.entity_id
_entity_poly.type
_entity_poly.pdbx_seq_one_letter_code
_entity_poly.pdbx_strand_id
1 'polypeptide(L)'
;MAAKRPTFNFDKDLFKRSVEYNVRTMYRRTMKEANNQQVFQASALALKDQIIDCWMKTQKAFEEQNPKTLIYMSMEFLMGRAFGNDAINLMAYDSIKEALKELGFKINAIEDEEPDAALGNGGLGRLAACFLDSLATLNYPAYGCGIRYHYGMFKQKIVDGYQKEVPDNWLANGDPLELRRDEYTQHVHFYGHVESYQDEKSGRTMYRQADYRSVKAVPYDMPIIGYNNGFVDTLRIWDAEPLSNFSLESFDKGDYQKAVEQETLARTICDVLYPKDDHWQGKELRLKQQYFFVSATLQTALKKHLERNEDLTSLPDKLGFQMNDTHPTL
;
A
#
# COMPACT_ATOMS: atom_id res chain seq x y z
N MET A 1 -23.69 -12.31 25.78
CA MET A 1 -24.12 -12.72 24.42
C MET A 1 -23.36 -11.87 23.43
N ALA A 2 -22.49 -12.45 22.60
CA ALA A 2 -21.84 -11.69 21.54
C ALA A 2 -22.95 -11.13 20.64
N ALA A 3 -22.98 -9.80 20.46
CA ALA A 3 -23.89 -9.17 19.51
C ALA A 3 -23.73 -9.87 18.15
N LYS A 4 -24.84 -10.23 17.49
CA LYS A 4 -24.79 -10.76 16.12
C LYS A 4 -24.03 -9.75 15.28
N ARG A 5 -22.88 -10.18 14.76
CA ARG A 5 -22.03 -9.34 13.90
C ARG A 5 -22.86 -8.93 12.69
N PRO A 6 -22.86 -7.64 12.29
CA PRO A 6 -23.51 -7.23 11.06
C PRO A 6 -22.86 -8.00 9.92
N THR A 7 -23.61 -8.93 9.33
CA THR A 7 -23.16 -9.70 8.16
C THR A 7 -23.21 -8.76 6.96
N PHE A 8 -22.07 -8.58 6.30
CA PHE A 8 -22.02 -7.98 4.98
C PHE A 8 -22.92 -8.78 4.04
N ASN A 9 -23.78 -8.08 3.29
CA ASN A 9 -24.67 -8.70 2.32
C ASN A 9 -24.18 -8.33 0.93
N PHE A 10 -23.55 -9.28 0.25
CA PHE A 10 -23.02 -9.08 -1.09
C PHE A 10 -24.14 -8.91 -2.10
N ASP A 11 -24.10 -7.83 -2.88
CA ASP A 11 -25.06 -7.59 -3.97
C ASP A 11 -24.53 -8.18 -5.27
N LYS A 12 -24.99 -9.39 -5.60
CA LYS A 12 -24.62 -10.13 -6.82
C LYS A 12 -25.00 -9.38 -8.09
N ASP A 13 -26.18 -8.75 -8.11
CA ASP A 13 -26.70 -8.09 -9.31
C ASP A 13 -26.02 -6.74 -9.55
N LEU A 14 -25.67 -6.03 -8.49
CA LEU A 14 -24.78 -4.87 -8.56
C LEU A 14 -23.40 -5.30 -9.08
N PHE A 15 -22.79 -6.34 -8.49
CA PHE A 15 -21.49 -6.85 -8.93
C PHE A 15 -21.47 -7.14 -10.44
N LYS A 16 -22.43 -7.90 -10.96
CA LYS A 16 -22.51 -8.22 -12.40
C LYS A 16 -22.60 -6.96 -13.26
N ARG A 17 -23.47 -6.02 -12.90
CA ARG A 17 -23.63 -4.76 -13.65
C ARG A 17 -22.37 -3.92 -13.60
N SER A 18 -21.67 -3.89 -12.46
CA SER A 18 -20.39 -3.20 -12.32
C SER A 18 -19.30 -3.86 -13.16
N VAL A 19 -19.23 -5.19 -13.22
CA VAL A 19 -18.29 -5.91 -14.11
C VAL A 19 -18.53 -5.54 -15.58
N GLU A 20 -19.77 -5.63 -16.07
CA GLU A 20 -20.12 -5.26 -17.44
C GLU A 20 -19.81 -3.79 -17.73
N TYR A 21 -20.13 -2.91 -16.77
CA TYR A 21 -19.83 -1.48 -16.86
C TYR A 21 -18.32 -1.23 -16.97
N ASN A 22 -17.52 -1.82 -16.08
CA ASN A 22 -16.07 -1.66 -16.01
C ASN A 22 -15.39 -2.21 -17.28
N VAL A 23 -15.79 -3.38 -17.77
CA VAL A 23 -15.27 -3.92 -19.05
C VAL A 23 -15.52 -2.94 -20.20
N ARG A 24 -16.72 -2.36 -20.25
CA ARG A 24 -17.09 -1.40 -21.29
C ARG A 24 -16.30 -0.08 -21.17
N THR A 25 -16.16 0.47 -19.98
CA THR A 25 -15.56 1.81 -19.79
C THR A 25 -14.04 1.79 -19.78
N MET A 26 -13.42 0.73 -19.24
CA MET A 26 -11.96 0.60 -19.19
C MET A 26 -11.37 0.12 -20.51
N TYR A 27 -12.07 -0.77 -21.22
CA TYR A 27 -11.50 -1.45 -22.39
C TYR A 27 -12.26 -1.22 -23.70
N ARG A 28 -13.43 -0.57 -23.67
CA ARG A 28 -14.31 -0.40 -24.84
C ARG A 28 -14.65 -1.76 -25.49
N ARG A 29 -14.91 -2.77 -24.66
CA ARG A 29 -15.26 -4.13 -25.08
C ARG A 29 -16.62 -4.53 -24.54
N THR A 30 -17.24 -5.50 -25.21
CA THR A 30 -18.37 -6.27 -24.66
C THR A 30 -17.85 -7.48 -23.87
N MET A 31 -18.69 -8.09 -23.03
CA MET A 31 -18.31 -9.32 -22.30
C MET A 31 -17.91 -10.48 -23.22
N LYS A 32 -18.39 -10.50 -24.48
CA LYS A 32 -18.02 -11.54 -25.46
C LYS A 32 -16.62 -11.34 -26.05
N GLU A 33 -16.09 -10.11 -26.00
CA GLU A 33 -14.78 -9.76 -26.58
C GLU A 33 -13.69 -9.65 -25.53
N ALA A 34 -14.07 -9.44 -24.26
CA ALA A 34 -13.13 -9.27 -23.17
C ALA A 34 -12.35 -10.56 -22.91
N ASN A 35 -11.04 -10.42 -22.69
CA ASN A 35 -10.21 -11.53 -22.22
C ASN A 35 -10.27 -11.67 -20.69
N ASN A 36 -9.74 -12.77 -20.16
CA ASN A 36 -9.78 -13.04 -18.72
C ASN A 36 -9.12 -11.93 -17.90
N GLN A 37 -7.95 -11.41 -18.29
CA GLN A 37 -7.29 -10.31 -17.58
C GLN A 37 -8.16 -9.06 -17.45
N GLN A 38 -8.87 -8.69 -18.52
CA GLN A 38 -9.79 -7.54 -18.53
C GLN A 38 -10.99 -7.78 -17.61
N VAL A 39 -11.51 -9.02 -17.60
CA VAL A 39 -12.60 -9.41 -16.70
C VAL A 39 -12.13 -9.46 -15.26
N PHE A 40 -10.90 -9.90 -14.98
CA PHE A 40 -10.29 -9.84 -13.65
C PHE A 40 -10.23 -8.40 -13.13
N GLN A 41 -9.62 -7.49 -13.88
CA GLN A 41 -9.52 -6.07 -13.49
C GLN A 41 -10.90 -5.45 -13.23
N ALA A 42 -11.87 -5.70 -14.13
CA ALA A 42 -13.24 -5.24 -13.96
C ALA A 42 -13.94 -5.83 -12.73
N SER A 43 -13.68 -7.11 -12.43
CA SER A 43 -14.23 -7.85 -11.29
C SER A 43 -13.63 -7.41 -9.97
N ALA A 44 -12.32 -7.20 -9.92
CA ALA A 44 -11.63 -6.71 -8.73
C ALA A 44 -12.08 -5.29 -8.38
N LEU A 45 -12.28 -4.42 -9.36
CA LEU A 45 -12.88 -3.09 -9.12
C LEU A 45 -14.32 -3.19 -8.60
N ALA A 46 -15.15 -4.05 -9.21
CA ALA A 46 -16.52 -4.26 -8.75
C ALA A 46 -16.60 -4.86 -7.34
N LEU A 47 -15.62 -5.69 -6.96
CA LEU A 47 -15.45 -6.18 -5.60
C LEU A 47 -15.03 -5.05 -4.65
N LYS A 48 -14.04 -4.25 -5.04
CA LYS A 48 -13.56 -3.09 -4.27
C LYS A 48 -14.68 -2.10 -3.95
N ASP A 49 -15.58 -1.83 -4.91
CA ASP A 49 -16.73 -0.95 -4.69
C ASP A 49 -17.58 -1.38 -3.48
N GLN A 50 -17.78 -2.69 -3.30
CA GLN A 50 -18.53 -3.19 -2.16
C GLN A 50 -17.70 -3.29 -0.87
N ILE A 51 -16.37 -3.47 -0.99
CA ILE A 51 -15.44 -3.41 0.16
C ILE A 51 -15.41 -2.01 0.76
N ILE A 52 -15.44 -0.97 -0.08
CA ILE A 52 -15.33 0.44 0.33
C ILE A 52 -16.38 0.81 1.38
N ASP A 53 -17.62 0.32 1.25
CA ASP A 53 -18.68 0.60 2.23
C ASP A 53 -18.34 0.08 3.63
N CYS A 54 -17.77 -1.12 3.73
CA CYS A 54 -17.29 -1.69 4.99
C CYS A 54 -16.08 -0.91 5.51
N TRP A 55 -15.15 -0.58 4.62
CA TRP A 55 -13.93 0.13 4.98
C TRP A 55 -14.20 1.54 5.52
N MET A 56 -15.10 2.28 4.86
CA MET A 56 -15.55 3.59 5.33
C MET A 56 -16.23 3.50 6.70
N LYS A 57 -17.04 2.45 6.95
CA LYS A 57 -17.65 2.23 8.27
C LYS A 57 -16.60 1.97 9.35
N THR A 58 -15.58 1.16 9.07
CA THR A 58 -14.47 0.94 10.01
C THR A 58 -13.69 2.21 10.28
N GLN A 59 -13.31 2.98 9.25
CA GLN A 59 -12.58 4.24 9.43
C GLN A 59 -13.39 5.28 10.22
N LYS A 60 -14.70 5.39 9.94
CA LYS A 60 -15.60 6.25 10.71
C LYS A 60 -15.68 5.82 12.18
N ALA A 61 -15.75 4.52 12.46
CA ALA A 61 -15.71 4.03 13.83
C ALA A 61 -14.37 4.37 14.53
N PHE A 62 -13.24 4.30 13.81
CA PHE A 62 -11.94 4.73 14.35
C PHE A 62 -11.87 6.24 14.62
N GLU A 63 -12.57 7.05 13.81
CA GLU A 63 -12.70 8.50 14.03
C GLU A 63 -13.54 8.80 15.27
N GLU A 64 -14.72 8.19 15.38
CA GLU A 64 -15.68 8.47 16.46
C GLU A 64 -15.22 7.93 17.83
N GLN A 65 -14.60 6.74 17.85
CA GLN A 65 -14.24 6.06 19.10
C GLN A 65 -12.80 6.35 19.54
N ASN A 66 -11.95 6.85 18.64
CA ASN A 66 -10.53 7.11 18.87
C ASN A 66 -9.83 5.97 19.64
N PRO A 67 -9.91 4.71 19.15
CA PRO A 67 -9.39 3.55 19.85
C PRO A 67 -7.87 3.53 19.81
N LYS A 68 -7.25 2.80 20.75
CA LYS A 68 -5.83 2.49 20.65
C LYS A 68 -5.58 1.67 19.40
N THR A 69 -4.70 2.14 18.51
CA THR A 69 -4.47 1.55 17.19
C THR A 69 -3.03 1.05 17.08
N LEU A 70 -2.86 -0.15 16.54
CA LEU A 70 -1.56 -0.74 16.24
C LEU A 70 -1.04 -0.25 14.88
N ILE A 71 0.22 0.18 14.82
CA ILE A 71 0.94 0.50 13.59
C ILE A 71 2.05 -0.54 13.43
N TYR A 72 1.82 -1.52 12.54
CA TYR A 72 2.75 -2.62 12.27
C TYR A 72 3.66 -2.25 11.09
N MET A 73 4.93 -1.99 11.38
CA MET A 73 5.90 -1.48 10.41
C MET A 73 6.79 -2.62 9.91
N SER A 74 6.75 -2.90 8.61
CA SER A 74 7.53 -3.98 7.99
C SER A 74 8.05 -3.58 6.62
N MET A 75 9.28 -4.00 6.31
CA MET A 75 9.84 -3.88 4.95
C MET A 75 9.23 -4.87 3.96
N GLU A 76 8.50 -5.88 4.44
CA GLU A 76 7.92 -6.94 3.62
C GLU A 76 6.47 -7.24 4.02
N PHE A 77 5.63 -7.49 3.02
CA PHE A 77 4.30 -8.09 3.15
C PHE A 77 4.07 -9.08 2.00
N LEU A 78 4.03 -10.38 2.30
CA LEU A 78 3.66 -11.40 1.31
C LEU A 78 2.14 -11.61 1.33
N MET A 79 1.42 -10.68 0.72
CA MET A 79 -0.04 -10.70 0.65
C MET A 79 -0.55 -11.87 -0.20
N GLY A 80 0.13 -12.12 -1.33
CA GLY A 80 -0.32 -13.04 -2.36
C GLY A 80 -1.44 -12.43 -3.20
N ARG A 81 -2.27 -13.28 -3.80
CA ARG A 81 -3.49 -12.90 -4.51
C ARG A 81 -4.61 -12.53 -3.54
N ALA A 82 -5.21 -11.35 -3.69
CA ALA A 82 -6.20 -10.79 -2.79
C ALA A 82 -7.64 -11.06 -3.24
N PHE A 83 -7.96 -11.07 -4.53
CA PHE A 83 -9.34 -11.16 -5.03
C PHE A 83 -10.14 -12.33 -4.44
N GLY A 84 -9.56 -13.53 -4.46
CA GLY A 84 -10.19 -14.73 -3.90
C GLY A 84 -10.31 -14.67 -2.38
N ASN A 85 -9.27 -14.19 -1.69
CA ASN A 85 -9.25 -14.07 -0.23
C ASN A 85 -10.30 -13.06 0.26
N ASP A 86 -10.37 -11.90 -0.40
CA ASP A 86 -11.33 -10.85 -0.11
C ASP A 86 -12.77 -11.32 -0.32
N ALA A 87 -13.02 -12.03 -1.43
CA ALA A 87 -14.30 -12.67 -1.71
C ALA A 87 -14.70 -13.69 -0.61
N ILE A 88 -13.76 -14.47 -0.09
CA ILE A 88 -14.00 -15.41 1.00
C ILE A 88 -14.31 -14.68 2.31
N ASN A 89 -13.51 -13.68 2.67
CA ASN A 89 -13.65 -12.95 3.94
C ASN A 89 -14.97 -12.15 4.00
N LEU A 90 -15.46 -11.67 2.85
CA LEU A 90 -16.79 -11.07 2.70
C LEU A 90 -17.94 -12.08 2.65
N MET A 91 -17.68 -13.38 2.68
CA MET A 91 -18.70 -14.42 2.47
C MET A 91 -19.40 -14.31 1.10
N ALA A 92 -18.68 -13.81 0.09
CA ALA A 92 -19.20 -13.48 -1.24
C ALA A 92 -18.70 -14.42 -2.35
N TYR A 93 -17.77 -15.33 -2.06
CA TYR A 93 -17.09 -16.17 -3.05
C TYR A 93 -18.05 -16.94 -3.97
N ASP A 94 -19.05 -17.63 -3.40
CA ASP A 94 -20.00 -18.40 -4.20
C ASP A 94 -20.90 -17.49 -5.07
N SER A 95 -21.29 -16.32 -4.55
CA SER A 95 -22.07 -15.33 -5.29
C SER A 95 -21.27 -14.74 -6.46
N ILE A 96 -19.99 -14.44 -6.25
CA ILE A 96 -19.08 -13.95 -7.31
C ILE A 96 -18.87 -15.05 -8.36
N LYS A 97 -18.66 -16.29 -7.93
CA LYS A 97 -18.52 -17.45 -8.82
C LYS A 97 -19.76 -17.66 -9.69
N GLU A 98 -20.96 -17.55 -9.11
CA GLU A 98 -22.21 -17.63 -9.85
C GLU A 98 -22.36 -16.46 -10.83
N ALA A 99 -22.09 -15.22 -10.37
CA ALA A 99 -22.13 -14.03 -11.21
C ALA A 99 -21.21 -14.12 -12.43
N LEU A 100 -19.94 -14.51 -12.24
CA LEU A 100 -18.98 -14.70 -13.32
C LEU A 100 -19.42 -15.80 -14.28
N LYS A 101 -19.99 -16.90 -13.76
CA LYS A 101 -20.53 -17.98 -14.59
C LYS A 101 -21.70 -17.49 -15.46
N GLU A 102 -22.61 -16.70 -14.91
CA GLU A 102 -23.71 -16.09 -15.66
C GLU A 102 -23.20 -15.12 -16.75
N LEU A 103 -22.06 -14.45 -16.52
CA LEU A 103 -21.36 -13.61 -17.49
C LEU A 103 -20.53 -14.40 -18.51
N GLY A 104 -20.43 -15.73 -18.38
CA GLY A 104 -19.72 -16.62 -19.30
C GLY A 104 -18.27 -16.94 -18.91
N PHE A 105 -17.83 -16.59 -17.70
CA PHE A 105 -16.47 -16.78 -17.21
C PHE A 105 -16.39 -17.78 -16.05
N LYS A 106 -15.23 -18.43 -15.89
CA LYS A 106 -14.95 -19.34 -14.77
C LYS A 106 -14.11 -18.60 -13.74
N ILE A 107 -14.52 -18.59 -12.48
CA ILE A 107 -13.80 -17.87 -11.40
C ILE A 107 -12.31 -18.22 -11.34
N ASN A 108 -11.94 -19.51 -11.39
CA ASN A 108 -10.54 -19.93 -11.35
C ASN A 108 -9.70 -19.30 -12.48
N ALA A 109 -10.28 -19.17 -13.68
CA ALA A 109 -9.58 -18.56 -14.82
C ALA A 109 -9.47 -17.04 -14.70
N ILE A 110 -10.27 -16.42 -13.84
CA ILE A 110 -10.18 -14.99 -13.51
C ILE A 110 -9.17 -14.77 -12.38
N GLU A 111 -9.16 -15.63 -11.37
CA GLU A 111 -8.19 -15.61 -10.26
C GLU A 111 -6.75 -15.88 -10.72
N ASP A 112 -6.57 -16.68 -11.77
CA ASP A 112 -5.24 -16.97 -12.34
C ASP A 112 -4.63 -15.78 -13.11
N GLU A 113 -5.42 -14.74 -13.38
CA GLU A 113 -4.94 -13.49 -14.01
C GLU A 113 -4.50 -12.44 -12.98
N GLU A 114 -4.68 -12.70 -11.68
CA GLU A 114 -4.19 -11.86 -10.61
C GLU A 114 -2.70 -12.14 -10.37
N PRO A 115 -1.79 -11.16 -10.54
CA PRO A 115 -0.41 -11.33 -10.11
C PRO A 115 -0.32 -11.25 -8.58
N ASP A 116 0.56 -12.05 -7.97
CA ASP A 116 0.92 -11.86 -6.57
C ASP A 116 1.52 -10.45 -6.36
N ALA A 117 1.07 -9.75 -5.32
CA ALA A 117 1.64 -8.47 -4.95
C ALA A 117 3.11 -8.64 -4.52
N ALA A 118 4.04 -8.08 -5.29
CA ALA A 118 5.48 -8.24 -5.08
C ALA A 118 6.01 -7.35 -3.94
N LEU A 119 5.37 -7.42 -2.77
CA LEU A 119 5.61 -6.57 -1.61
C LEU A 119 6.45 -7.25 -0.51
N GLY A 120 6.85 -8.50 -0.72
CA GLY A 120 7.62 -9.29 0.23
C GLY A 120 8.36 -10.43 -0.48
N ASN A 121 9.11 -11.21 0.28
CA ASN A 121 9.93 -12.32 -0.20
C ASN A 121 9.82 -13.56 0.71
N GLY A 122 9.98 -13.39 2.03
CA GLY A 122 10.19 -14.51 2.94
C GLY A 122 9.12 -14.69 4.02
N GLY A 123 9.43 -15.56 4.99
CA GLY A 123 8.57 -15.83 6.14
C GLY A 123 8.26 -14.59 6.99
N LEU A 124 9.17 -13.61 7.02
CA LEU A 124 8.95 -12.32 7.69
C LEU A 124 7.75 -11.57 7.07
N GLY A 125 7.72 -11.47 5.74
CA GLY A 125 6.62 -10.86 5.01
C GLY A 125 5.32 -11.65 5.12
N ARG A 126 5.37 -12.99 5.15
CA ARG A 126 4.15 -13.80 5.29
C ARG A 126 3.58 -13.75 6.71
N LEU A 127 4.44 -13.69 7.73
CA LEU A 127 4.03 -13.45 9.11
C LEU A 127 3.27 -12.12 9.22
N ALA A 128 3.83 -11.05 8.66
CA ALA A 128 3.19 -9.73 8.64
C ALA A 128 1.81 -9.77 7.97
N ALA A 129 1.69 -10.40 6.80
CA ALA A 129 0.42 -10.56 6.10
C ALA A 129 -0.62 -11.36 6.92
N CYS A 130 -0.22 -12.48 7.53
CA CYS A 130 -1.10 -13.28 8.39
C CYS A 130 -1.53 -12.53 9.67
N PHE A 131 -0.66 -11.67 10.22
CA PHE A 131 -1.02 -10.80 11.33
C PHE A 131 -2.09 -9.80 10.94
N LEU A 132 -1.98 -9.13 9.78
CA LEU A 132 -3.01 -8.19 9.33
C LEU A 132 -4.37 -8.88 9.16
N ASP A 133 -4.42 -10.07 8.53
CA ASP A 133 -5.66 -10.85 8.40
C ASP A 133 -6.25 -11.24 9.76
N SER A 134 -5.40 -11.66 10.71
CA SER A 134 -5.83 -12.01 12.07
C SER A 134 -6.36 -10.80 12.85
N LEU A 135 -5.68 -9.65 12.75
CA LEU A 135 -6.07 -8.40 13.39
C LEU A 135 -7.45 -7.95 12.88
N ALA A 136 -7.63 -7.93 11.56
CA ALA A 136 -8.89 -7.58 10.93
C ALA A 136 -10.01 -8.57 11.33
N THR A 137 -9.73 -9.87 11.33
CA THR A 137 -10.71 -10.92 11.72
C THR A 137 -11.15 -10.81 13.19
N LEU A 138 -10.24 -10.39 14.06
CA LEU A 138 -10.47 -10.19 15.49
C LEU A 138 -10.98 -8.79 15.85
N ASN A 139 -11.16 -7.91 14.86
CA ASN A 139 -11.56 -6.50 15.02
C ASN A 139 -10.58 -5.67 15.85
N TYR A 140 -9.27 -5.95 15.75
CA TYR A 140 -8.24 -5.12 16.39
C TYR A 140 -7.86 -3.96 15.47
N PRO A 141 -8.07 -2.69 15.87
CA PRO A 141 -7.69 -1.55 15.05
C PRO A 141 -6.20 -1.55 14.71
N ALA A 142 -5.88 -1.71 13.43
CA ALA A 142 -4.50 -1.80 12.99
C ALA A 142 -4.25 -1.19 11.60
N TYR A 143 -3.02 -0.74 11.41
CA TYR A 143 -2.45 -0.43 10.11
C TYR A 143 -1.20 -1.26 9.90
N GLY A 144 -1.09 -1.93 8.75
CA GLY A 144 0.18 -2.36 8.20
C GLY A 144 0.84 -1.20 7.48
N CYS A 145 2.16 -1.01 7.62
CA CYS A 145 2.90 0.06 6.95
C CYS A 145 4.18 -0.46 6.32
N GLY A 146 4.38 -0.20 5.03
CA GLY A 146 5.53 -0.65 4.26
C GLY A 146 5.79 0.17 3.00
N ILE A 147 6.59 -0.35 2.08
CA ILE A 147 6.93 0.29 0.81
C ILE A 147 6.16 -0.39 -0.33
N ARG A 148 5.68 0.40 -1.29
CA ARG A 148 5.03 -0.10 -2.50
C ARG A 148 6.08 -0.48 -3.54
N TYR A 149 6.63 -1.69 -3.46
CA TYR A 149 7.70 -2.08 -4.38
C TYR A 149 7.20 -2.30 -5.81
N HIS A 150 7.90 -1.74 -6.80
CA HIS A 150 7.51 -1.88 -8.21
C HIS A 150 7.83 -3.26 -8.79
N TYR A 151 8.96 -3.84 -8.39
CA TYR A 151 9.49 -5.06 -9.00
C TYR A 151 9.73 -6.20 -8.01
N GLY A 152 9.33 -6.02 -6.75
CA GLY A 152 9.60 -6.95 -5.65
C GLY A 152 11.08 -7.26 -5.50
N MET A 153 11.41 -8.50 -5.11
CA MET A 153 12.81 -8.96 -5.04
C MET A 153 13.30 -9.40 -6.42
N PHE A 154 12.66 -10.42 -6.99
CA PHE A 154 12.78 -10.84 -8.39
C PHE A 154 11.75 -11.95 -8.68
N LYS A 155 11.41 -12.13 -9.95
CA LYS A 155 10.71 -13.31 -10.47
C LYS A 155 11.73 -14.34 -10.94
N GLN A 156 11.67 -15.55 -10.38
CA GLN A 156 12.56 -16.64 -10.75
C GLN A 156 12.17 -17.22 -12.11
N LYS A 157 13.15 -17.39 -13.01
CA LYS A 157 13.04 -18.21 -14.22
C LYS A 157 14.14 -19.27 -14.21
N ILE A 158 13.86 -20.44 -14.77
CA ILE A 158 14.86 -21.47 -15.01
C ILE A 158 15.22 -21.46 -16.50
N VAL A 159 16.48 -21.19 -16.82
CA VAL A 159 17.01 -21.17 -18.19
C VAL A 159 18.24 -22.07 -18.22
N ASP A 160 18.23 -23.08 -19.10
CA ASP A 160 19.31 -24.06 -19.24
C ASP A 160 19.72 -24.77 -17.94
N GLY A 161 18.76 -24.97 -17.03
CA GLY A 161 18.97 -25.62 -15.73
C GLY A 161 19.43 -24.69 -14.61
N TYR A 162 19.58 -23.38 -14.86
CA TYR A 162 20.04 -22.39 -13.88
C TYR A 162 18.98 -21.34 -13.57
N GLN A 163 19.03 -20.78 -12.35
CA GLN A 163 18.22 -19.63 -11.97
C GLN A 163 18.64 -18.39 -12.77
N LYS A 164 17.64 -17.69 -13.29
CA LYS A 164 17.76 -16.36 -13.86
C LYS A 164 16.72 -15.45 -13.19
N GLU A 165 17.22 -14.35 -12.63
CA GLU A 165 16.41 -13.33 -11.97
C GLU A 165 15.91 -12.33 -13.01
N VAL A 166 14.60 -12.06 -13.02
CA VAL A 166 13.98 -11.02 -13.85
C VAL A 166 13.05 -10.17 -12.98
N PRO A 167 12.76 -8.91 -13.33
CA PRO A 167 11.84 -8.09 -12.54
C PRO A 167 10.43 -8.71 -12.50
N ASP A 168 9.73 -8.54 -11.37
CA ASP A 168 8.32 -8.88 -11.24
C ASP A 168 7.43 -7.70 -11.62
N ASN A 169 6.74 -7.79 -12.76
CA ASN A 169 5.93 -6.68 -13.28
C ASN A 169 4.47 -6.74 -12.81
N TRP A 170 4.23 -6.99 -11.52
CA TRP A 170 2.88 -7.14 -10.95
C TRP A 170 2.00 -5.91 -11.17
N LEU A 171 2.60 -4.71 -11.19
CA LEU A 171 1.91 -3.44 -11.45
C LEU A 171 1.73 -3.09 -12.94
N ALA A 172 2.05 -3.98 -13.88
CA ALA A 172 1.98 -3.67 -15.32
C ALA A 172 0.59 -3.21 -15.78
N ASN A 173 -0.48 -3.70 -15.14
CA ASN A 173 -1.86 -3.28 -15.38
C ASN A 173 -2.44 -2.40 -14.26
N GLY A 174 -1.60 -1.98 -13.30
CA GLY A 174 -2.02 -1.46 -12.00
C GLY A 174 -2.62 -2.54 -11.10
N ASP A 175 -2.79 -2.21 -9.82
CA ASP A 175 -3.54 -3.04 -8.88
C ASP A 175 -4.96 -2.46 -8.70
N PRO A 176 -6.02 -3.19 -9.10
CA PRO A 176 -7.39 -2.72 -8.96
C PRO A 176 -7.87 -2.66 -7.50
N LEU A 177 -7.20 -3.35 -6.56
CA LEU A 177 -7.62 -3.45 -5.16
C LEU A 177 -6.97 -2.39 -4.24
N GLU A 178 -5.93 -1.70 -4.71
CA GLU A 178 -5.36 -0.56 -3.98
C GLU A 178 -6.11 0.77 -4.24
N LEU A 179 -5.87 1.75 -3.37
CA LEU A 179 -6.38 3.11 -3.48
C LEU A 179 -5.28 4.12 -3.17
N ARG A 180 -4.94 4.97 -4.14
CA ARG A 180 -4.04 6.11 -3.94
C ARG A 180 -4.71 7.16 -3.05
N ARG A 181 -3.98 7.71 -2.08
CA ARG A 181 -4.46 8.67 -1.06
C ARG A 181 -3.61 9.93 -1.02
N ASP A 182 -3.66 10.72 -2.09
CA ASP A 182 -2.84 11.94 -2.24
C ASP A 182 -2.99 12.92 -1.07
N GLU A 183 -4.16 12.96 -0.42
CA GLU A 183 -4.44 13.82 0.74
C GLU A 183 -3.57 13.53 1.97
N TYR A 184 -2.95 12.35 2.04
CA TYR A 184 -2.05 11.95 3.13
C TYR A 184 -0.57 11.95 2.73
N THR A 185 -0.22 12.54 1.58
CA THR A 185 1.18 12.65 1.13
C THR A 185 2.06 13.31 2.19
N GLN A 186 3.20 12.69 2.50
CA GLN A 186 4.22 13.24 3.38
C GLN A 186 5.47 13.63 2.61
N HIS A 187 6.30 14.50 3.18
CA HIS A 187 7.60 14.86 2.61
C HIS A 187 8.70 14.20 3.43
N VAL A 188 9.61 13.50 2.75
CA VAL A 188 10.76 12.83 3.38
C VAL A 188 12.03 13.50 2.90
N HIS A 189 12.87 13.89 3.85
CA HIS A 189 14.11 14.63 3.60
C HIS A 189 15.33 13.73 3.77
N PHE A 190 16.26 13.81 2.83
CA PHE A 190 17.55 13.11 2.84
C PHE A 190 18.69 14.11 2.77
N TYR A 191 19.85 13.74 3.30
CA TYR A 191 21.07 14.57 3.29
C TYR A 191 20.90 15.90 4.04
N GLY A 192 21.59 16.95 3.60
CA GLY A 192 21.60 18.25 4.26
C GLY A 192 22.38 18.26 5.56
N HIS A 193 22.14 19.30 6.37
CA HIS A 193 22.76 19.48 7.68
C HIS A 193 21.77 20.07 8.69
N VAL A 194 22.11 20.00 9.97
CA VAL A 194 21.31 20.58 11.06
C VAL A 194 21.74 22.02 11.31
N GLU A 195 20.78 22.93 11.33
CA GLU A 195 20.96 24.33 11.72
C GLU A 195 20.17 24.63 12.98
N SER A 196 20.76 25.41 13.89
CA SER A 196 20.07 25.95 15.05
C SER A 196 19.52 27.35 14.76
N TYR A 197 18.31 27.66 15.23
CA TYR A 197 17.73 29.00 15.19
C TYR A 197 17.07 29.33 16.54
N GLN A 198 16.90 30.63 16.83
CA GLN A 198 16.12 31.06 17.99
C GLN A 198 14.66 31.18 17.59
N ASP A 199 13.77 30.46 18.27
CA ASP A 199 12.34 30.61 18.07
C ASP A 199 11.85 31.91 18.71
N GLU A 200 11.27 32.81 17.92
CA GLU A 200 10.87 34.15 18.37
C GLU A 200 9.77 34.12 19.44
N LYS A 201 8.92 33.09 19.44
CA LYS A 201 7.79 32.97 20.38
C LYS A 201 8.21 32.42 21.73
N SER A 202 9.04 31.38 21.75
CA SER A 202 9.45 30.68 22.97
C SER A 202 10.82 31.11 23.50
N GLY A 203 11.64 31.80 22.69
CA GLY A 203 13.02 32.15 22.99
C GLY A 203 13.96 30.93 23.09
N ARG A 204 13.50 29.75 22.65
CA ARG A 204 14.27 28.51 22.73
C ARG A 204 15.11 28.32 21.48
N THR A 205 16.28 27.69 21.67
CA THR A 205 17.07 27.19 20.54
C THR A 205 16.39 25.97 19.94
N MET A 206 15.98 26.08 18.69
CA MET A 206 15.34 25.04 17.91
C MET A 206 16.27 24.58 16.79
N TYR A 207 16.05 23.37 16.28
CA TYR A 207 16.85 22.78 15.22
C TYR A 207 15.99 22.48 14.00
N ARG A 208 16.55 22.67 12.81
CA ARG A 208 15.92 22.30 11.54
C ARG A 208 16.97 21.71 10.60
N GLN A 209 16.51 20.89 9.66
CA GLN A 209 17.34 20.39 8.58
C GLN A 209 17.35 21.42 7.43
N ALA A 210 18.52 21.78 6.94
CA ALA A 210 18.74 22.67 5.80
C ALA A 210 19.47 21.92 4.67
N ASP A 211 19.37 22.45 3.44
CA ASP A 211 20.03 21.93 2.23
C ASP A 211 19.83 20.43 1.96
N TYR A 212 18.64 19.92 2.30
CA TYR A 212 18.24 18.55 2.07
C TYR A 212 17.76 18.32 0.62
N ARG A 213 17.75 17.05 0.22
CA ARG A 213 16.96 16.55 -0.92
C ARG A 213 15.67 15.96 -0.38
N SER A 214 14.61 15.98 -1.17
CA SER A 214 13.31 15.50 -0.69
C SER A 214 12.51 14.78 -1.76
N VAL A 215 11.72 13.82 -1.29
CA VAL A 215 10.73 13.09 -2.09
C VAL A 215 9.37 13.20 -1.41
N LYS A 216 8.31 13.04 -2.18
CA LYS A 216 6.95 12.81 -1.67
C LYS A 216 6.81 11.33 -1.36
N ALA A 217 6.27 11.01 -0.20
CA ALA A 217 5.77 9.68 0.14
C ALA A 217 4.25 9.69 -0.06
N VAL A 218 3.79 9.12 -1.17
CA VAL A 218 2.38 9.03 -1.54
C VAL A 218 1.83 7.70 -1.04
N PRO A 219 0.79 7.68 -0.19
CA PRO A 219 0.24 6.43 0.32
C PRO A 219 -0.70 5.78 -0.68
N TYR A 220 -0.58 4.47 -0.78
CA TYR A 220 -1.53 3.57 -1.41
C TYR A 220 -2.07 2.65 -0.31
N ASP A 221 -3.38 2.68 -0.11
CA ASP A 221 -4.05 1.86 0.88
C ASP A 221 -4.63 0.61 0.20
N MET A 222 -4.33 -0.56 0.76
CA MET A 222 -4.98 -1.83 0.43
C MET A 222 -5.90 -2.24 1.60
N PRO A 223 -7.16 -2.64 1.33
CA PRO A 223 -8.05 -3.09 2.38
C PRO A 223 -7.64 -4.47 2.91
N ILE A 224 -7.68 -4.67 4.22
CA ILE A 224 -7.50 -5.98 4.86
C ILE A 224 -8.81 -6.39 5.50
N ILE A 225 -9.52 -7.32 4.85
CA ILE A 225 -10.88 -7.68 5.23
C ILE A 225 -10.86 -8.76 6.31
N GLY A 226 -11.50 -8.51 7.44
CA GLY A 226 -11.69 -9.51 8.48
C GLY A 226 -12.73 -10.56 8.07
N TYR A 227 -12.48 -11.82 8.41
CA TYR A 227 -13.38 -12.92 8.06
C TYR A 227 -14.75 -12.79 8.75
N ASN A 228 -15.80 -12.63 7.94
CA ASN A 228 -17.21 -12.65 8.35
C ASN A 228 -17.53 -11.70 9.53
N ASN A 229 -17.01 -10.47 9.47
CA ASN A 229 -17.25 -9.46 10.51
C ASN A 229 -17.52 -8.04 9.98
N GLY A 230 -17.29 -7.79 8.68
CA GLY A 230 -17.46 -6.48 8.05
C GLY A 230 -16.44 -5.42 8.50
N PHE A 231 -15.40 -5.81 9.23
CA PHE A 231 -14.31 -4.98 9.70
C PHE A 231 -13.17 -5.00 8.68
N VAL A 232 -12.68 -3.82 8.29
CA VAL A 232 -11.62 -3.71 7.28
C VAL A 232 -10.51 -2.81 7.81
N ASP A 233 -9.35 -3.39 8.05
CA ASP A 233 -8.12 -2.67 8.36
C ASP A 233 -7.43 -2.21 7.07
N THR A 234 -6.27 -1.58 7.20
CA THR A 234 -5.52 -0.99 6.09
C THR A 234 -4.07 -1.46 6.09
N LEU A 235 -3.60 -1.97 4.96
CA LEU A 235 -2.17 -1.97 4.62
C LEU A 235 -1.87 -0.70 3.83
N ARG A 236 -1.12 0.22 4.43
CA ARG A 236 -0.64 1.45 3.79
C ARG A 236 0.78 1.25 3.28
N ILE A 237 0.95 1.27 1.98
CA ILE A 237 2.25 1.16 1.31
C ILE A 237 2.62 2.49 0.66
N TRP A 238 3.86 2.92 0.88
CA TRP A 238 4.34 4.22 0.43
C TRP A 238 5.03 4.11 -0.93
N ASP A 239 4.59 4.93 -1.87
CA ASP A 239 5.28 5.15 -3.15
C ASP A 239 6.05 6.47 -3.10
N ALA A 240 7.22 6.52 -3.75
CA ALA A 240 8.09 7.67 -3.74
C ALA A 240 7.95 8.44 -5.05
N GLU A 241 7.55 9.70 -4.96
CA GLU A 241 7.43 10.60 -6.11
C GLU A 241 8.36 11.82 -5.97
N PRO A 242 8.90 12.36 -7.08
CA PRO A 242 9.69 13.58 -7.01
C PRO A 242 8.82 14.80 -6.64
N LEU A 243 9.42 15.83 -6.03
CA LEU A 243 8.73 17.10 -5.82
C LEU A 243 8.43 17.81 -7.14
N SER A 244 9.40 17.78 -8.05
CA SER A 244 9.28 18.25 -9.43
C SER A 244 9.69 17.13 -10.37
N ASN A 245 8.77 16.75 -11.27
CA ASN A 245 8.99 15.65 -12.21
C ASN A 245 10.09 15.96 -13.23
N PHE A 246 10.33 17.24 -13.53
CA PHE A 246 11.22 17.62 -14.64
C PHE A 246 11.72 19.07 -14.51
N SER A 247 13.01 19.29 -14.74
CA SER A 247 13.59 20.63 -14.86
C SER A 247 13.79 21.01 -16.33
N LEU A 248 12.88 21.83 -16.86
CA LEU A 248 13.03 22.43 -18.20
C LEU A 248 14.33 23.21 -18.34
N GLU A 249 14.72 23.95 -17.30
CA GLU A 249 15.97 24.71 -17.31
C GLU A 249 17.21 23.84 -17.48
N SER A 250 17.27 22.70 -16.77
CA SER A 250 18.39 21.76 -16.90
C SER A 250 18.38 21.09 -18.28
N PHE A 251 17.19 20.75 -18.77
CA PHE A 251 17.00 20.14 -20.09
C PHE A 251 17.41 21.08 -21.23
N ASP A 252 17.01 22.35 -21.19
CA ASP A 252 17.34 23.36 -22.19
C ASP A 252 18.84 23.67 -22.22
N LYS A 253 19.54 23.48 -21.09
CA LYS A 253 21.00 23.56 -20.99
C LYS A 253 21.73 22.29 -21.44
N GLY A 254 21.00 21.25 -21.87
CA GLY A 254 21.54 19.96 -22.29
C GLY A 254 21.94 19.02 -21.15
N ASP A 255 21.61 19.35 -19.90
CA ASP A 255 21.91 18.55 -18.71
C ASP A 255 20.73 17.62 -18.39
N TYR A 256 20.55 16.61 -19.24
CA TYR A 256 19.41 15.69 -19.18
C TYR A 256 19.40 14.83 -17.92
N GLN A 257 20.57 14.48 -17.38
CA GLN A 257 20.65 13.69 -16.14
C GLN A 257 20.15 14.51 -14.94
N LYS A 258 20.55 15.78 -14.84
CA LYS A 258 20.00 16.65 -13.79
C LYS A 258 18.51 16.93 -13.98
N ALA A 259 18.03 16.96 -15.22
CA ALA A 259 16.61 17.18 -15.49
C ALA A 259 15.69 16.11 -14.86
N VAL A 260 16.20 14.90 -14.62
CA VAL A 260 15.45 13.73 -14.08
C VAL A 260 16.06 13.16 -12.79
N GLU A 261 16.99 13.86 -12.13
CA GLU A 261 17.70 13.34 -10.96
C GLU A 261 16.74 13.04 -9.79
N GLN A 262 15.77 13.92 -9.54
CA GLN A 262 14.79 13.71 -8.47
C GLN A 262 13.87 12.53 -8.76
N GLU A 263 13.46 12.36 -10.02
CA GLU A 263 12.66 11.21 -10.44
C GLU A 263 13.42 9.91 -10.23
N THR A 264 14.70 9.89 -10.61
CA THR A 264 15.57 8.72 -10.41
C THR A 264 15.71 8.39 -8.93
N LEU A 265 15.95 9.38 -8.07
CA LEU A 265 16.03 9.18 -6.62
C LEU A 265 14.74 8.58 -6.05
N ALA A 266 13.59 9.13 -6.43
CA ALA A 266 12.28 8.69 -5.94
C ALA A 266 12.01 7.24 -6.37
N ARG A 267 12.08 6.94 -7.68
CA ARG A 267 11.85 5.58 -8.20
C ARG A 267 12.75 4.54 -7.56
N THR A 268 14.05 4.83 -7.43
CA THR A 268 15.03 3.87 -6.90
C THR A 268 14.70 3.40 -5.47
N ILE A 269 14.05 4.24 -4.65
CA ILE A 269 13.61 3.87 -3.30
C ILE A 269 12.57 2.74 -3.33
N CYS A 270 11.64 2.78 -4.29
CA CYS A 270 10.53 1.84 -4.36
C CYS A 270 10.72 0.74 -5.42
N ASP A 271 11.79 0.72 -6.20
CA ASP A 271 11.87 -0.24 -7.30
C ASP A 271 12.01 -1.69 -6.83
N VAL A 272 12.95 -1.99 -5.94
CA VAL A 272 13.32 -3.37 -5.58
C VAL A 272 13.34 -3.56 -4.07
N LEU A 273 12.75 -4.66 -3.61
CA LEU A 273 12.88 -5.14 -2.25
C LEU A 273 14.29 -5.70 -2.08
N TYR A 274 14.96 -5.24 -1.03
CA TYR A 274 16.25 -5.75 -0.64
C TYR A 274 17.36 -5.61 -1.70
N PRO A 275 17.64 -4.38 -2.19
CA PRO A 275 18.74 -4.16 -3.13
C PRO A 275 20.06 -4.65 -2.54
N LYS A 276 20.96 -5.12 -3.43
CA LYS A 276 22.32 -5.53 -3.06
C LYS A 276 23.06 -4.37 -2.40
N ASP A 277 23.74 -4.67 -1.30
CA ASP A 277 24.38 -3.69 -0.42
C ASP A 277 25.86 -4.03 -0.14
N ASP A 278 26.48 -4.80 -1.04
CA ASP A 278 27.92 -5.06 -1.04
C ASP A 278 28.76 -3.82 -1.45
N HIS A 279 28.12 -2.79 -2.00
CA HIS A 279 28.70 -1.50 -2.35
C HIS A 279 28.03 -0.33 -1.59
N TRP A 280 28.73 0.81 -1.52
CA TRP A 280 28.29 1.99 -0.75
C TRP A 280 26.90 2.49 -1.15
N GLN A 281 26.65 2.61 -2.46
CA GLN A 281 25.38 3.09 -2.99
C GLN A 281 24.21 2.18 -2.62
N GLY A 282 24.45 0.87 -2.50
CA GLY A 282 23.45 -0.11 -2.10
C GLY A 282 23.11 0.00 -0.61
N LYS A 283 24.13 0.17 0.24
CA LYS A 283 23.95 0.44 1.68
C LYS A 283 23.19 1.74 1.92
N GLU A 284 23.55 2.79 1.19
CA GLU A 284 22.86 4.07 1.24
C GLU A 284 21.41 3.95 0.80
N LEU A 285 21.12 3.21 -0.28
CA LEU A 285 19.76 2.96 -0.74
C LEU A 285 18.93 2.20 0.31
N ARG A 286 19.50 1.16 0.93
CA ARG A 286 18.85 0.41 2.02
C ARG A 286 18.45 1.34 3.17
N LEU A 287 19.35 2.24 3.57
CA LEU A 287 19.07 3.19 4.65
C LEU A 287 18.00 4.21 4.24
N LYS A 288 18.03 4.68 2.98
CA LYS A 288 16.98 5.55 2.43
C LYS A 288 15.62 4.87 2.44
N GLN A 289 15.54 3.60 2.02
CA GLN A 289 14.30 2.82 2.06
C GLN A 289 13.74 2.76 3.48
N GLN A 290 14.57 2.36 4.45
CA GLN A 290 14.19 2.27 5.86
C GLN A 290 13.68 3.62 6.40
N TYR A 291 14.48 4.67 6.23
CA TYR A 291 14.09 6.01 6.68
C TYR A 291 12.82 6.52 5.99
N PHE A 292 12.66 6.23 4.70
CA PHE A 292 11.55 6.71 3.89
C PHE A 292 10.20 6.27 4.45
N PHE A 293 9.99 4.96 4.59
CA PHE A 293 8.69 4.46 5.01
C PHE A 293 8.45 4.71 6.50
N VAL A 294 9.49 4.69 7.35
CA VAL A 294 9.32 5.02 8.78
C VAL A 294 8.97 6.49 8.96
N SER A 295 9.70 7.41 8.32
CA SER A 295 9.41 8.84 8.39
C SER A 295 8.00 9.15 7.90
N ALA A 296 7.59 8.61 6.74
CA ALA A 296 6.24 8.81 6.21
C ALA A 296 5.15 8.25 7.13
N THR A 297 5.38 7.07 7.69
CA THR A 297 4.45 6.40 8.61
C THR A 297 4.28 7.19 9.92
N LEU A 298 5.40 7.59 10.55
CA LEU A 298 5.36 8.36 11.79
C LEU A 298 4.74 9.73 11.59
N GLN A 299 5.12 10.47 10.54
CA GLN A 299 4.52 11.78 10.23
C GLN A 299 2.99 11.68 10.12
N THR A 300 2.52 10.66 9.40
CA THR A 300 1.09 10.42 9.19
C THR A 300 0.38 10.04 10.50
N ALA A 301 0.96 9.13 11.28
CA ALA A 301 0.38 8.68 12.54
C ALA A 301 0.31 9.79 13.58
N LEU A 302 1.38 10.59 13.71
CA LEU A 302 1.46 11.73 14.63
C LEU A 302 0.50 12.85 14.23
N LYS A 303 0.40 13.17 12.94
CA LYS A 303 -0.56 14.17 12.44
C LYS A 303 -1.99 13.75 12.77
N LYS A 304 -2.35 12.49 12.48
CA LYS A 304 -3.67 11.94 12.79
C LYS A 304 -3.97 11.92 14.30
N HIS A 305 -2.95 11.66 15.14
CA HIS A 305 -3.08 11.74 16.59
C HIS A 305 -3.38 13.17 17.05
N LEU A 306 -2.64 14.17 16.56
CA LEU A 306 -2.81 15.58 16.91
C LEU A 306 -4.11 16.20 16.38
N GLU A 307 -4.70 15.65 15.31
CA GLU A 307 -6.04 16.04 14.84
C GLU A 307 -7.16 15.57 15.78
N ARG A 308 -6.89 14.57 16.62
CA ARG A 308 -7.90 13.87 17.46
C ARG A 308 -7.70 14.05 18.96
N ASN A 309 -6.54 14.52 19.38
CA ASN A 309 -6.14 14.64 20.78
C ASN A 309 -5.43 15.98 20.97
N GLU A 310 -5.45 16.51 22.19
CA GLU A 310 -4.93 17.85 22.49
C GLU A 310 -3.41 17.96 22.26
N ASP A 311 -2.66 16.93 22.64
CA ASP A 311 -1.20 16.89 22.54
C ASP A 311 -0.64 15.45 22.42
N LEU A 312 0.69 15.34 22.44
CA LEU A 312 1.41 14.06 22.33
C LEU A 312 1.50 13.28 23.65
N THR A 313 1.04 13.80 24.78
CA THR A 313 1.17 13.11 26.09
C THR A 313 0.36 11.83 26.14
N SER A 314 -0.78 11.80 25.44
CA SER A 314 -1.66 10.63 25.31
C SER A 314 -1.26 9.67 24.19
N LEU A 315 -0.15 9.92 23.49
CA LEU A 315 0.29 9.09 22.36
C LEU A 315 0.41 7.60 22.71
N PRO A 316 1.03 7.19 23.85
CA PRO A 316 1.16 5.77 24.20
C PRO A 316 -0.18 5.08 24.51
N ASP A 317 -1.21 5.85 24.85
CA ASP A 317 -2.55 5.33 25.11
C ASP A 317 -3.38 5.18 23.83
N LYS A 318 -2.97 5.86 22.75
CA LYS A 318 -3.68 5.90 21.47
C LYS A 318 -2.98 5.15 20.33
N LEU A 319 -1.66 5.02 20.36
CA LEU A 319 -0.90 4.32 19.33
C LEU A 319 0.08 3.32 19.95
N GLY A 320 0.20 2.16 19.31
CA GLY A 320 1.28 1.21 19.54
C GLY A 320 2.06 1.00 18.24
N PHE A 321 3.37 1.19 18.26
CA PHE A 321 4.22 0.94 17.09
C PHE A 321 4.95 -0.38 17.27
N GLN A 322 4.81 -1.28 16.30
CA GLN A 322 5.53 -2.55 16.27
C GLN A 322 6.54 -2.52 15.14
N MET A 323 7.82 -2.61 15.50
CA MET A 323 8.91 -2.79 14.54
C MET A 323 9.01 -4.28 14.21
N ASN A 324 8.88 -4.64 12.93
CA ASN A 324 9.12 -6.00 12.45
C ASN A 324 10.58 -6.12 12.02
N ASP A 325 11.38 -6.79 12.85
CA ASP A 325 12.85 -6.84 12.76
C ASP A 325 13.51 -5.45 12.95
N THR A 326 14.80 -5.31 12.65
CA THR A 326 15.57 -4.07 12.85
C THR A 326 15.39 -3.04 11.74
N HIS A 327 14.78 -3.40 10.60
CA HIS A 327 14.59 -2.47 9.48
C HIS A 327 13.90 -1.15 9.87
N PRO A 328 12.86 -1.15 10.72
CA PRO A 328 12.16 0.07 11.13
C PRO A 328 12.77 0.75 12.37
N THR A 329 14.09 0.64 12.61
CA THR A 329 14.75 1.15 13.84
C THR A 329 14.92 2.68 13.88
N LEU A 330 15.07 3.33 12.71
CA LEU A 330 15.16 4.79 12.58
C LEU A 330 13.86 5.47 13.00
#